data_AF-G2G454-F1
#
_entry.id   AF-G2G454-F1
#
_cell.length_a   1.000
_cell.length_b   1.000
_cell.length_c   1.000
_cell.angle_alpha   90.00
_cell.angle_beta   90.00
_cell.angle_gamma   90.00
#
_symmetry.space_group_name_H-M   'P 1'
#
loop_
_entity.id
_entity.type
_entity.pdbx_description
1 polymer ?
#
loop_
_entity_poly.entity_id
_entity_poly.type
_entity_poly.pdbx_seq_one_letter_code
_entity_poly.pdbx_strand_id
1 'polypeptide(L)'
;MTLARRTLTSGSFSITVIASTSYTDTQLAVTDTGEITVTGPLGLTDETVKTFVAYKEAWIGARLQHLVNVAAGTQSADGPCPSCYVTAGSLHTDLCDLARCAFTGLQRSGCGHFTDRCRTPWTGRLPGEAECHEYGFYARLGSSGWEPCPADHPDAMPDFNRLYTECRWDAQAQRMRLISD
;
A
#
# COMPACT_ATOMS: atom_id res chain seq x y z
N MET A 1 29.15 -17.71 3.92
CA MET A 1 27.73 -17.39 3.68
C MET A 1 26.91 -18.29 4.57
N THR A 2 26.19 -17.72 5.55
CA THR A 2 25.33 -18.51 6.45
C THR A 2 23.96 -18.62 5.81
N LEU A 3 23.52 -19.85 5.54
CA LEU A 3 22.23 -20.14 4.94
C LEU A 3 21.43 -21.05 5.87
N ALA A 4 20.26 -20.58 6.29
CA ALA A 4 19.31 -21.37 7.05
C ALA A 4 18.14 -21.73 6.13
N ARG A 5 18.00 -23.02 5.82
CA ARG A 5 16.87 -23.55 5.04
C ARG A 5 15.96 -24.34 5.96
N ARG A 6 14.65 -24.08 5.87
CA ARG A 6 13.64 -24.84 6.61
C ARG A 6 12.33 -24.89 5.84
N THR A 7 11.45 -25.79 6.23
CA THR A 7 10.12 -25.93 5.63
C THR A 7 9.07 -25.67 6.69
N LEU A 8 8.02 -24.93 6.33
CA LEU A 8 6.87 -24.68 7.19
C LEU A 8 5.58 -24.93 6.44
N THR A 9 4.53 -25.26 7.20
CA THR A 9 3.18 -25.45 6.67
C THR A 9 2.29 -24.26 7.03
N SER A 10 1.46 -23.85 6.07
CA SER A 10 0.42 -22.83 6.25
C SER A 10 -0.82 -23.26 5.48
N GLY A 11 -1.85 -23.70 6.20
CA GLY A 11 -3.02 -24.34 5.58
C GLY A 11 -2.62 -25.60 4.79
N SER A 12 -2.98 -25.64 3.51
CA SER A 12 -2.64 -26.72 2.56
C SER A 12 -1.27 -26.55 1.87
N PHE A 13 -0.56 -25.45 2.13
CA PHE A 13 0.68 -25.13 1.44
C PHE A 13 1.92 -25.55 2.24
N SER A 14 2.92 -26.06 1.52
CA SER A 14 4.29 -26.21 1.99
C SER A 14 5.12 -25.02 1.52
N ILE A 15 5.79 -24.34 2.46
CA ILE A 15 6.58 -23.15 2.21
C ILE A 15 8.03 -23.47 2.57
N THR A 16 8.92 -23.37 1.58
CA THR A 16 10.36 -23.41 1.81
C THR A 16 10.85 -22.02 2.20
N VAL A 17 11.54 -21.90 3.33
CA VAL A 17 12.17 -20.66 3.77
C VAL A 17 13.67 -20.76 3.59
N ILE A 18 14.26 -19.75 2.97
CA ILE A 18 15.70 -19.61 2.76
C ILE A 18 16.13 -18.27 3.36
N ALA A 19 16.73 -18.32 4.55
CA ALA A 19 17.24 -17.14 5.22
C ALA A 19 18.77 -17.05 5.06
N SER A 20 19.30 -15.87 4.70
CA SER A 20 20.74 -15.66 4.50
C SER A 20 21.17 -14.26 4.89
N THR A 21 22.46 -14.09 5.22
CA THR A 21 23.08 -12.77 5.39
C THR A 21 23.14 -11.96 4.09
N SER A 22 22.96 -12.62 2.95
CA SER A 22 23.00 -12.00 1.62
C SER A 22 21.69 -11.34 1.20
N TYR A 23 20.60 -11.57 1.92
CA TYR A 23 19.30 -10.96 1.62
C TYR A 23 19.03 -9.81 2.60
N THR A 24 18.74 -8.63 2.06
CA THR A 24 18.25 -7.47 2.81
C THR A 24 16.74 -7.44 2.89
N ASP A 25 16.06 -8.01 1.89
CA ASP A 25 14.61 -7.95 1.71
C ASP A 25 13.99 -9.33 1.69
N THR A 26 12.69 -9.39 1.98
CA THR A 26 11.91 -10.63 1.90
C THR A 26 11.26 -10.75 0.53
N GLN A 27 11.46 -11.87 -0.15
CA GLN A 27 10.88 -12.15 -1.47
C GLN A 27 10.12 -13.47 -1.44
N LEU A 28 9.15 -13.60 -2.35
CA LEU A 28 8.35 -14.80 -2.53
C LEU A 28 8.39 -15.22 -3.99
N ALA A 29 8.67 -16.49 -4.22
CA ALA A 29 8.58 -17.15 -5.52
C ALA A 29 7.58 -18.30 -5.42
N VAL A 30 6.82 -18.51 -6.49
CA VAL A 30 5.89 -19.63 -6.64
C VAL A 30 6.24 -20.35 -7.94
N THR A 31 6.37 -21.68 -7.90
CA THR A 31 6.56 -22.48 -9.11
C THR A 31 5.22 -22.75 -9.79
N ASP A 32 5.27 -23.21 -11.05
CA ASP A 32 4.07 -23.63 -11.79
C ASP A 32 3.34 -24.83 -11.12
N THR A 33 4.04 -25.57 -10.26
CA THR A 33 3.49 -26.67 -9.46
C THR A 33 2.95 -26.22 -8.10
N GLY A 34 2.97 -24.92 -7.80
CA GLY A 34 2.45 -24.35 -6.55
C GLY A 34 3.39 -24.44 -5.36
N GLU A 35 4.68 -24.74 -5.56
CA GLU A 35 5.66 -24.70 -4.48
C GLU A 35 6.02 -23.26 -4.15
N ILE A 36 5.92 -22.91 -2.86
CA ILE A 36 6.20 -21.55 -2.39
C ILE A 36 7.59 -21.52 -1.76
N THR A 37 8.43 -20.62 -2.24
CA THR A 37 9.73 -20.30 -1.62
C THR A 37 9.74 -18.86 -1.14
N VAL A 38 10.08 -18.66 0.13
CA VAL A 38 10.30 -17.35 0.72
C VAL A 38 11.77 -17.18 1.06
N THR A 39 12.42 -16.18 0.48
CA THR A 39 13.81 -15.81 0.76
C THR A 39 13.85 -14.54 1.60
N GLY A 40 14.82 -14.40 2.50
CA GLY A 40 14.99 -13.16 3.26
C GLY A 40 16.15 -13.14 4.25
N PRO A 41 16.22 -12.11 5.11
CA PRO A 41 17.33 -11.94 6.05
C PRO A 41 17.36 -13.05 7.11
N LEU A 42 18.52 -13.28 7.75
CA LEU A 42 18.69 -14.33 8.79
C LEU A 42 17.67 -14.25 9.95
N GLY A 43 17.15 -13.06 10.26
CA GLY A 43 16.13 -12.84 11.29
C GLY A 43 14.69 -13.16 10.87
N LEU A 44 14.47 -13.66 9.65
CA LEU A 44 13.13 -13.92 9.12
C LEU A 44 12.43 -15.04 9.90
N THR A 45 11.41 -14.69 10.68
CA THR A 45 10.64 -15.61 11.52
C THR A 45 9.54 -16.36 10.74
N ASP A 46 9.08 -17.50 11.27
CA ASP A 46 7.98 -18.25 10.65
C ASP A 46 6.67 -17.46 10.62
N GLU A 47 6.38 -16.68 11.65
CA GLU A 47 5.21 -15.82 11.71
C GLU A 47 5.27 -14.73 10.63
N THR A 48 6.43 -14.09 10.47
CA THR A 48 6.65 -13.12 9.38
C THR A 48 6.46 -13.76 8.01
N VAL A 49 6.98 -14.98 7.80
CA VAL A 49 6.80 -15.72 6.54
C VAL A 49 5.33 -16.00 6.27
N LYS A 50 4.60 -16.55 7.25
CA LYS A 50 3.17 -16.88 7.11
C LYS A 50 2.34 -15.63 6.80
N THR A 51 2.58 -14.55 7.53
CA THR A 51 1.93 -13.26 7.30
C THR A 51 2.26 -12.70 5.92
N PHE A 52 3.51 -12.81 5.48
CA PHE A 52 3.93 -12.36 4.15
C PHE A 52 3.27 -13.16 3.02
N VAL A 53 3.20 -14.49 3.14
CA VAL A 53 2.55 -15.36 2.15
C VAL A 53 1.06 -15.07 2.09
N ALA A 54 0.36 -15.00 3.23
CA ALA A 54 -1.06 -14.67 3.28
C ALA A 54 -1.36 -13.28 2.70
N TYR A 55 -0.50 -12.30 2.98
CA TYR A 55 -0.59 -10.97 2.38
C TYR A 55 -0.45 -11.02 0.85
N LYS A 56 0.52 -11.77 0.31
CA LYS A 56 0.71 -11.91 -1.13
C LYS A 56 -0.43 -12.66 -1.81
N GLU A 57 -0.95 -13.71 -1.18
CA GLU A 57 -2.13 -14.44 -1.67
C GLU A 57 -3.35 -13.51 -1.79
N ALA A 58 -3.66 -12.76 -0.73
CA ALA A 58 -4.75 -11.79 -0.73
C ALA A 58 -4.53 -10.70 -1.80
N TRP A 59 -3.30 -10.20 -1.94
CA TRP A 59 -2.93 -9.21 -2.96
C TRP A 59 -3.17 -9.74 -4.38
N ILE A 60 -2.73 -10.96 -4.68
CA ILE A 60 -2.90 -11.59 -6.00
C ILE A 60 -4.39 -11.79 -6.30
N GLY A 61 -5.13 -12.41 -5.37
CA GLY A 61 -6.56 -12.69 -5.56
C GLY A 61 -7.36 -11.42 -5.83
N ALA A 62 -7.09 -10.37 -5.07
CA ALA A 62 -7.80 -9.12 -5.23
C ALA A 62 -7.34 -8.30 -6.45
N ARG A 63 -6.07 -8.39 -6.87
CA ARG A 63 -5.59 -7.84 -8.15
C ARG A 63 -6.25 -8.55 -9.33
N LEU A 64 -6.36 -9.87 -9.31
CA LEU A 64 -7.05 -10.63 -10.35
C LEU A 64 -8.53 -10.22 -10.43
N GLN A 65 -9.21 -10.09 -9.29
CA GLN A 65 -10.60 -9.62 -9.26
C GLN A 65 -10.74 -8.19 -9.81
N HIS A 66 -9.81 -7.30 -9.49
CA HIS A 66 -9.78 -5.95 -10.07
C HIS A 66 -9.65 -6.00 -11.61
N LEU A 67 -8.73 -6.82 -12.14
CA LEU A 67 -8.56 -6.97 -13.59
C LEU A 67 -9.83 -7.53 -14.26
N VAL A 68 -10.53 -8.46 -13.61
CA VAL A 68 -11.84 -8.96 -14.08
C VAL A 68 -12.86 -7.82 -14.12
N ASN A 69 -12.93 -6.99 -13.08
CA ASN A 69 -13.88 -5.87 -13.03
C ASN A 69 -13.58 -4.80 -14.09
N VAL A 70 -12.29 -4.51 -14.35
CA VAL A 70 -11.84 -3.62 -15.44
C VAL A 70 -12.25 -4.19 -16.79
N ALA A 71 -11.97 -5.46 -17.05
CA ALA A 71 -12.34 -6.12 -18.30
C ALA A 71 -13.86 -6.14 -18.52
N ALA A 72 -14.64 -6.22 -17.43
CA ALA A 72 -16.10 -6.15 -17.44
C ALA A 72 -16.66 -4.72 -17.53
N GLY A 73 -15.83 -3.67 -17.47
CA GLY A 73 -16.29 -2.27 -17.50
C GLY A 73 -17.08 -1.84 -16.26
N THR A 74 -16.91 -2.51 -15.12
CA THR A 74 -17.72 -2.32 -13.89
C THR A 74 -17.01 -1.54 -12.79
N GLN A 75 -15.91 -0.85 -13.12
CA GLN A 75 -15.12 -0.12 -12.12
C GLN A 75 -15.75 1.23 -11.79
N SER A 76 -16.15 1.42 -10.53
CA SER A 76 -16.45 2.72 -9.95
C SER A 76 -15.16 3.41 -9.51
N ALA A 77 -15.19 4.75 -9.42
CA ALA A 77 -14.11 5.54 -8.82
C ALA A 77 -13.81 5.15 -7.36
N ASP A 78 -14.75 4.46 -6.69
CA ASP A 78 -14.67 3.98 -5.30
C ASP A 78 -14.19 2.52 -5.18
N GLY A 79 -13.30 2.09 -6.07
CA GLY A 79 -12.79 0.72 -6.11
C GLY A 79 -12.02 0.29 -4.83
N PRO A 80 -11.66 -1.00 -4.69
CA PRO A 80 -10.83 -1.46 -3.57
C PRO A 80 -9.46 -0.76 -3.58
N CYS A 81 -8.83 -0.65 -2.41
CA CYS A 81 -7.51 -0.02 -2.29
C CYS A 81 -6.51 -0.64 -3.28
N PRO A 82 -5.82 0.13 -4.14
CA PRO A 82 -4.94 -0.48 -5.14
C PRO A 82 -3.66 -1.12 -4.56
N SER A 83 -3.34 -0.86 -3.29
CA SER A 83 -2.20 -1.47 -2.60
C SER A 83 -2.59 -2.75 -1.84
N CYS A 84 -3.63 -2.71 -1.00
CA CYS A 84 -4.01 -3.85 -0.15
C CYS A 84 -5.41 -4.42 -0.42
N TYR A 85 -6.12 -3.86 -1.40
CA TYR A 85 -7.43 -4.29 -1.93
C TYR A 85 -8.58 -4.44 -0.95
N VAL A 86 -8.49 -3.84 0.22
CA VAL A 86 -9.65 -3.74 1.11
C VAL A 86 -10.70 -2.81 0.47
N THR A 87 -11.96 -3.16 0.66
CA THR A 87 -13.10 -2.36 0.17
C THR A 87 -13.25 -1.07 0.97
N ALA A 88 -13.96 -0.09 0.42
CA ALA A 88 -14.24 1.15 1.14
C ALA A 88 -14.89 0.87 2.51
N GLY A 89 -14.50 1.61 3.55
CA GLY A 89 -14.92 1.42 4.94
C GLY A 89 -14.12 0.36 5.72
N SER A 90 -13.40 -0.54 5.04
CA SER A 90 -12.56 -1.55 5.71
C SER A 90 -11.19 -0.98 6.08
N LEU A 91 -10.64 -1.42 7.22
CA LEU A 91 -9.29 -1.05 7.64
C LEU A 91 -8.25 -1.60 6.68
N HIS A 92 -7.22 -0.80 6.38
CA HIS A 92 -6.06 -1.28 5.65
C HIS A 92 -5.29 -2.39 6.41
N THR A 93 -4.62 -3.25 5.65
CA THR A 93 -3.68 -4.24 6.18
C THR A 93 -2.38 -3.57 6.64
N ASP A 94 -1.56 -4.29 7.42
CA ASP A 94 -0.35 -3.71 8.01
C ASP A 94 0.71 -3.28 7.00
N LEU A 95 0.74 -3.94 5.84
CA LEU A 95 1.73 -3.73 4.79
C LEU A 95 1.19 -2.87 3.62
N CYS A 96 0.05 -2.19 3.82
CA CYS A 96 -0.51 -1.32 2.80
C CYS A 96 0.33 -0.05 2.64
N ASP A 97 0.87 0.15 1.45
CA ASP A 97 1.70 1.32 1.12
C ASP A 97 0.88 2.61 0.97
N LEU A 98 -0.44 2.51 0.86
CA LEU A 98 -1.35 3.66 0.80
C LEU A 98 -1.98 3.98 2.15
N ALA A 99 -1.89 3.09 3.15
CA ALA A 99 -2.46 3.35 4.46
C ALA A 99 -1.75 4.54 5.12
N ARG A 100 -2.53 5.43 5.73
CA ARG A 100 -2.00 6.54 6.53
C ARG A 100 -2.17 6.25 8.01
N CYS A 101 -1.19 6.66 8.80
CA CYS A 101 -1.28 6.63 10.24
C CYS A 101 -2.30 7.68 10.71
N ALA A 102 -3.32 7.25 11.46
CA ALA A 102 -4.31 8.14 12.06
C ALA A 102 -3.68 9.30 12.86
N PHE A 103 -2.55 9.06 13.52
CA PHE A 103 -1.91 10.02 14.41
C PHE A 103 -0.95 10.97 13.70
N THR A 104 -0.23 10.51 12.66
CA THR A 104 0.86 11.28 12.05
C THR A 104 0.62 11.65 10.59
N GLY A 105 -0.34 11.02 9.91
CA GLY A 105 -0.57 11.19 8.48
C GLY A 105 0.52 10.60 7.59
N LEU A 106 1.60 10.06 8.16
CA LEU A 106 2.64 9.36 7.42
C LEU A 106 2.14 8.00 6.93
N GLN A 107 2.87 7.41 5.97
CA GLN A 107 2.62 6.03 5.55
C GLN A 107 2.65 5.11 6.77
N ARG A 108 1.63 4.25 6.92
CA ARG A 108 1.47 3.44 8.13
C ARG A 108 2.63 2.47 8.32
N SER A 109 3.10 1.83 7.25
CA SER A 109 4.26 0.92 7.28
C SER A 109 5.53 1.60 7.81
N GLY A 110 5.66 2.92 7.65
CA GLY A 110 6.79 3.72 8.16
C GLY A 110 6.54 4.51 9.44
N CYS A 111 5.38 4.37 10.10
CA CYS A 111 4.99 5.29 11.19
C CYS A 111 5.52 4.92 12.59
N GLY A 112 6.12 3.73 12.76
CA GLY A 112 6.70 3.29 14.04
C GLY A 112 5.71 2.93 15.16
N HIS A 113 4.40 2.97 14.92
CA HIS A 113 3.39 2.54 15.89
C HIS A 113 3.12 1.03 15.80
N PHE A 114 3.24 0.32 16.92
CA PHE A 114 3.07 -1.14 17.00
C PHE A 114 1.62 -1.60 17.27
N THR A 115 0.68 -0.65 17.38
CA THR A 115 -0.73 -0.98 17.69
C THR A 115 -1.64 -0.69 16.51
N ASP A 116 -2.76 -1.39 16.45
CA ASP A 116 -3.79 -1.23 15.41
C ASP A 116 -4.56 0.09 15.53
N ARG A 117 -4.36 0.85 16.62
CA ARG A 117 -5.07 2.11 16.89
C ARG A 117 -4.79 3.20 15.86
N CYS A 118 -3.71 3.08 15.10
CA CYS A 118 -3.37 4.03 14.06
C CYS A 118 -3.89 3.64 12.65
N ARG A 119 -4.62 2.52 12.50
CA ARG A 119 -5.19 2.11 11.22
C ARG A 119 -6.31 3.06 10.80
N THR A 120 -6.33 3.42 9.52
CA THR A 120 -7.43 4.17 8.89
C THR A 120 -8.21 3.26 7.94
N PRO A 121 -9.51 3.51 7.73
CA PRO A 121 -10.29 2.83 6.70
C PRO A 121 -9.90 3.33 5.31
N TRP A 122 -10.00 2.45 4.31
CA TRP A 122 -9.97 2.87 2.92
C TRP A 122 -11.22 3.67 2.59
N THR A 123 -11.07 4.86 2.02
CA THR A 123 -12.20 5.76 1.72
C THR A 123 -12.79 5.56 0.33
N GLY A 124 -12.16 4.71 -0.50
CA GLY A 124 -12.44 4.63 -1.94
C GLY A 124 -11.50 5.50 -2.78
N ARG A 125 -10.74 6.41 -2.17
CA ARG A 125 -9.90 7.41 -2.84
C ARG A 125 -8.48 7.43 -2.30
N LEU A 126 -7.52 7.86 -3.13
CA LEU A 126 -6.13 7.96 -2.68
C LEU A 126 -6.03 8.95 -1.50
N PRO A 127 -5.22 8.65 -0.46
CA PRO A 127 -5.10 9.57 0.66
C PRO A 127 -4.57 10.92 0.21
N GLY A 128 -5.29 12.00 0.54
CA GLY A 128 -4.99 13.36 0.11
C GLY A 128 -5.73 13.81 -1.15
N GLU A 129 -6.38 12.91 -1.89
CA GLU A 129 -7.05 13.25 -3.16
C GLU A 129 -8.23 14.20 -2.94
N ALA A 130 -9.04 13.95 -1.91
CA ALA A 130 -10.15 14.84 -1.55
C ALA A 130 -9.66 16.26 -1.22
N GLU A 131 -8.55 16.37 -0.50
CA GLU A 131 -7.91 17.63 -0.16
C GLU A 131 -7.31 18.34 -1.38
N CYS A 132 -6.66 17.60 -2.28
CA CYS A 132 -6.16 18.19 -3.52
C CYS A 132 -7.30 18.80 -4.35
N HIS A 133 -8.44 18.11 -4.43
CA HIS A 133 -9.64 18.65 -5.08
C HIS A 133 -10.19 19.88 -4.35
N GLU A 134 -10.31 19.83 -3.02
CA GLU A 134 -10.81 20.94 -2.21
C GLU A 134 -9.94 22.20 -2.32
N TYR A 135 -8.62 22.03 -2.35
CA TYR A 135 -7.65 23.14 -2.36
C TYR A 135 -7.22 23.57 -3.77
N GLY A 136 -7.73 22.91 -4.82
CA GLY A 136 -7.35 23.21 -6.20
C GLY A 136 -5.90 22.82 -6.54
N PHE A 137 -5.36 21.79 -5.89
CA PHE A 137 -3.99 21.32 -6.10
C PHE A 137 -3.97 20.28 -7.22
N TYR A 138 -3.64 20.75 -8.43
CA TYR A 138 -3.50 19.91 -9.61
C TYR A 138 -2.14 20.11 -10.25
N ALA A 139 -1.59 19.01 -10.78
CA ALA A 139 -0.34 18.99 -11.52
C ALA A 139 -0.48 18.09 -12.75
N ARG A 140 0.37 18.35 -13.74
CA ARG A 140 0.52 17.50 -14.92
C ARG A 140 1.98 17.18 -15.15
N LEU A 141 2.24 16.12 -15.92
CA LEU A 141 3.59 15.81 -16.36
C LEU A 141 3.99 16.75 -17.51
N GLY A 142 4.93 17.65 -17.24
CA GLY A 142 5.58 18.50 -18.24
C GLY A 142 6.95 17.98 -18.66
N SER A 143 7.66 18.75 -19.48
CA SER A 143 9.00 18.39 -19.98
C SER A 143 10.07 18.28 -18.89
N SER A 144 9.85 18.90 -17.74
CA SER A 144 10.80 18.97 -16.62
C SER A 144 10.32 18.22 -15.38
N GLY A 145 9.28 17.39 -15.52
CA GLY A 145 8.65 16.67 -14.41
C GLY A 145 7.24 17.20 -14.10
N TRP A 146 6.78 16.96 -12.88
CA TRP A 146 5.46 17.40 -12.43
C TRP A 146 5.43 18.90 -12.22
N GLU A 147 4.48 19.58 -12.85
CA GLU A 147 4.28 21.02 -12.73
C GLU A 147 2.82 21.35 -12.40
N PRO A 148 2.56 22.38 -11.56
CA PRO A 148 1.19 22.80 -11.25
C PRO A 148 0.41 23.18 -12.51
N CYS A 149 -0.88 22.86 -12.54
CA CYS A 149 -1.77 23.17 -13.64
C CYS A 149 -3.20 23.47 -13.15
N PRO A 150 -4.04 24.10 -13.99
CA PRO A 150 -5.47 24.23 -13.71
C PRO A 150 -6.18 22.88 -13.62
N ALA A 151 -7.26 22.83 -12.83
CA ALA A 151 -8.08 21.63 -12.63
C ALA A 151 -8.74 21.11 -13.92
N ASP A 152 -8.97 21.99 -14.89
CA ASP A 152 -9.60 21.69 -16.18
C ASP A 152 -8.59 21.31 -17.28
N HIS A 153 -7.29 21.25 -16.96
CA HIS A 153 -6.30 20.76 -17.90
C HIS A 153 -6.55 19.27 -18.21
N PRO A 154 -6.47 18.82 -19.48
CA PRO A 154 -6.81 17.44 -19.86
C PRO A 154 -5.97 16.38 -19.13
N ASP A 155 -4.71 16.69 -18.84
CA ASP A 155 -3.79 15.81 -18.09
C ASP A 155 -3.70 16.13 -16.59
N ALA A 156 -4.65 16.90 -16.04
CA ALA A 156 -4.63 17.28 -14.63
C ALA A 156 -4.79 16.06 -13.72
N MET A 157 -3.88 15.94 -12.75
CA MET A 157 -3.93 14.96 -11.67
C MET A 157 -3.78 15.65 -10.31
N PRO A 158 -4.24 15.04 -9.21
CA PRO A 158 -4.01 15.56 -7.87
C PRO A 158 -2.51 15.80 -7.57
N ASP A 159 -2.16 17.01 -7.13
CA ASP A 159 -0.78 17.37 -6.77
C ASP A 159 -0.47 17.03 -5.32
N PHE A 160 -0.15 15.75 -5.08
CA PHE A 160 0.23 15.27 -3.74
C PHE A 160 1.53 15.90 -3.22
N ASN A 161 2.45 16.31 -4.10
CA ASN A 161 3.71 16.93 -3.68
C ASN A 161 3.44 18.29 -3.03
N ARG A 162 2.58 19.09 -3.67
CA ARG A 162 2.12 20.36 -3.12
C ARG A 162 1.32 20.15 -1.84
N LEU A 163 0.44 19.15 -1.81
CA LEU A 163 -0.32 18.80 -0.60
C LEU A 163 0.61 18.53 0.60
N TYR A 164 1.65 17.70 0.45
CA TYR A 164 2.57 17.41 1.55
C TYR A 164 3.50 18.57 1.92
N THR A 165 3.67 19.54 1.02
CA THR A 165 4.52 20.73 1.25
C THR A 165 3.73 21.84 1.93
N GLU A 166 2.49 22.08 1.51
CA GLU A 166 1.66 23.22 1.93
C GLU A 166 0.62 22.87 3.00
N CYS A 167 0.44 21.59 3.34
CA CYS A 167 -0.50 21.16 4.36
C CYS A 167 0.18 20.46 5.56
N ARG A 168 -0.56 20.34 6.66
CA ARG A 168 -0.24 19.53 7.83
C ARG A 168 -1.36 18.53 8.09
N TRP A 169 -0.98 17.38 8.65
CA TRP A 169 -1.95 16.38 9.08
C TRP A 169 -2.71 16.87 10.32
N ASP A 170 -4.03 16.87 10.25
CA ASP A 170 -4.94 17.03 11.38
C ASP A 170 -5.34 15.63 11.87
N ALA A 171 -4.78 15.21 13.00
CA ALA A 171 -5.00 13.88 13.57
C ALA A 171 -6.44 13.67 14.07
N GLN A 172 -7.13 14.74 14.45
CA GLN A 172 -8.52 14.63 14.93
C GLN A 172 -9.48 14.44 13.76
N ALA A 173 -9.27 15.18 12.66
CA ALA A 173 -10.09 15.07 11.46
C ALA A 173 -9.60 13.98 10.49
N GLN A 174 -8.42 13.41 10.74
CA GLN A 174 -7.74 12.44 9.88
C GLN A 174 -7.62 12.90 8.43
N ARG A 175 -7.18 14.15 8.23
CA ARG A 175 -6.99 14.74 6.89
C ARG A 175 -5.91 15.81 6.84
N MET A 176 -5.47 16.16 5.63
CA MET A 176 -4.53 17.27 5.42
C MET A 176 -5.28 18.62 5.49
N ARG A 177 -4.74 19.56 6.25
CA ARG A 177 -5.21 20.95 6.38
C ARG A 177 -4.14 21.90 5.86
N LEU A 178 -4.55 22.91 5.09
CA LEU A 178 -3.65 23.98 4.66
C LEU A 178 -2.94 24.58 5.88
N ILE A 179 -1.64 24.81 5.75
CA ILE A 179 -0.89 25.62 6.69
C ILE A 179 -1.31 27.05 6.40
N SER A 180 -2.25 27.58 7.18
CA SER A 180 -2.51 29.02 7.19
C SER A 180 -1.29 29.74 7.75
N ASP A 181 -0.88 30.82 7.10
CA ASP A 181 0.09 31.80 7.66
C ASP A 181 -0.36 32.36 9.01
#